data_AF-A0A0Q3ECZ8-F1
#
_entry.id   AF-A0A0Q3ECZ8-F1
#
_cell.length_a   1.000
_cell.length_b   1.000
_cell.length_c   1.000
_cell.angle_alpha   90.00
_cell.angle_beta   90.00
_cell.angle_gamma   90.00
#
_symmetry.space_group_name_H-M   'P 1'
#
loop_
_entity.id
_entity.type
_entity.pdbx_description
1 polymer ?
#
loop_
_entity_poly.entity_id
_entity_poly.type
_entity_poly.pdbx_seq_one_letter_code
_entity_poly.pdbx_strand_id
1 'polypeptide(L)'
;MVCGNGLGEIVSRKYLREIICGLMYLHSHDDDDMLRRSPGTPVFTAPECCQGLTYHGRAADTWAIGVTLYCMILGQYPFLGDTLQETYDKIVNNPLEIPDAINPQLLDFLEGLLCKGIVDPGDRMSLQSAAQNSWVVGEEGPVPEYWCRCGFGRRENHVQ
;
A
#
# COMPACT_ATOMS: atom_id res chain seq x y z
N MET A 1 -6.84 25.31 11.96
CA MET A 1 -7.13 25.61 10.54
C MET A 1 -6.12 24.80 9.73
N VAL A 2 -6.42 23.52 9.48
CA VAL A 2 -5.58 22.63 8.66
C VAL A 2 -6.29 22.54 7.31
N CYS A 3 -5.77 23.22 6.30
CA CYS A 3 -6.27 23.17 4.94
C CYS A 3 -5.94 21.81 4.34
N GLY A 4 -6.87 20.84 4.41
CA GLY A 4 -6.75 19.57 3.69
C GLY A 4 -7.02 19.76 2.20
N ASN A 5 -6.04 20.26 1.45
CA ASN A 5 -6.07 20.34 -0.03
C ASN A 5 -5.69 18.99 -0.67
N GLY A 6 -6.26 17.88 -0.18
CA GLY A 6 -6.11 16.59 -0.84
C GLY A 6 -6.69 16.60 -2.26
N LEU A 7 -6.35 15.60 -3.07
CA LEU A 7 -6.87 15.42 -4.42
C LEU A 7 -8.39 15.09 -4.46
N GLY A 8 -8.95 14.73 -3.31
CA GLY A 8 -10.31 14.22 -3.18
C GLY A 8 -10.41 12.73 -3.49
N GLU A 9 -11.50 12.11 -3.04
CA GLU A 9 -11.67 10.65 -3.06
C GLU A 9 -11.66 10.07 -4.49
N ILE A 10 -12.37 10.70 -5.42
CA ILE A 10 -12.52 10.22 -6.80
C ILE A 10 -11.17 10.18 -7.52
N VAL A 11 -10.41 11.28 -7.44
CA VAL A 11 -9.11 11.40 -8.11
C VAL A 11 -8.09 10.47 -7.45
N SER A 12 -8.08 10.41 -6.12
CA SER A 12 -7.19 9.52 -5.36
C SER A 12 -7.45 8.05 -5.69
N ARG A 13 -8.72 7.64 -5.79
CA ARG A 13 -9.11 6.26 -6.16
C ARG A 13 -8.61 5.91 -7.56
N LYS A 14 -8.73 6.81 -8.52
CA LYS A 14 -8.24 6.58 -9.90
C LYS A 14 -6.73 6.34 -9.93
N TYR A 15 -5.95 7.22 -9.31
CA TYR A 15 -4.49 7.04 -9.25
C TYR A 15 -4.09 5.79 -8.48
N LEU A 16 -4.80 5.48 -7.39
CA LEU A 16 -4.54 4.28 -6.63
C LEU A 16 -4.75 3.00 -7.47
N ARG A 17 -5.83 2.94 -8.27
CA ARG A 17 -6.10 1.81 -9.16
C ARG A 17 -4.97 1.60 -10.16
N GLU A 18 -4.42 2.67 -10.72
CA GLU A 18 -3.25 2.61 -11.62
C GLU A 18 -2.00 2.09 -10.89
N ILE A 19 -1.74 2.56 -9.66
CA ILE A 19 -0.60 2.12 -8.83
C ILE A 19 -0.71 0.63 -8.48
N ILE A 20 -1.87 0.20 -7.98
CA ILE A 20 -2.13 -1.21 -7.62
C ILE A 20 -1.93 -2.10 -8.84
N CYS A 21 -2.46 -1.69 -10.00
CA CYS A 21 -2.30 -2.42 -11.24
C CYS A 21 -0.83 -2.58 -11.66
N GLY A 22 -0.05 -1.51 -11.57
CA GLY A 22 1.38 -1.53 -11.87
C GLY A 22 2.17 -2.43 -10.91
N LEU A 23 1.87 -2.39 -9.61
CA LEU A 23 2.53 -3.23 -8.62
C LEU A 23 2.16 -4.71 -8.78
N MET A 24 0.89 -5.03 -9.08
CA MET A 24 0.48 -6.40 -9.40
C MET A 24 1.26 -6.96 -10.59
N TYR A 25 1.47 -6.14 -11.63
CA TYR A 25 2.31 -6.51 -12.76
C TYR A 25 3.74 -6.79 -12.33
N LEU A 26 4.38 -5.90 -11.55
CA LEU A 26 5.76 -6.09 -11.08
C LEU A 26 5.89 -7.33 -10.21
N HIS A 27 4.97 -7.55 -9.27
CA HIS A 27 4.96 -8.70 -8.37
C HIS A 27 4.80 -10.03 -9.13
N SER A 28 4.16 -10.04 -10.29
CA SER A 28 4.03 -11.26 -11.12
C SER A 28 5.32 -11.67 -11.86
N HIS A 29 6.35 -10.83 -11.86
CA HIS A 29 7.62 -11.09 -12.54
C HIS A 29 8.78 -11.35 -11.57
N ASP A 30 8.53 -11.32 -10.25
CA ASP A 30 9.53 -11.59 -9.23
C ASP A 30 9.00 -12.61 -8.21
N ASP A 31 9.66 -13.76 -8.16
CA ASP A 31 9.33 -14.85 -7.24
C ASP A 31 10.02 -14.64 -5.87
N ASP A 32 11.06 -13.80 -5.78
CA ASP A 32 11.75 -13.51 -4.52
C ASP A 32 11.19 -12.25 -3.84
N ASP A 33 10.45 -12.47 -2.75
CA ASP A 33 9.86 -11.39 -1.96
C ASP A 33 10.81 -10.83 -0.89
N MET A 34 11.97 -11.47 -0.67
CA MET A 34 12.85 -11.12 0.43
C MET A 34 13.84 -10.04 0.02
N LEU A 35 13.64 -8.83 0.52
CA LEU A 35 14.53 -7.70 0.27
C LEU A 35 15.46 -7.45 1.47
N ARG A 36 16.61 -6.83 1.20
CA ARG A 36 17.53 -6.34 2.24
C ARG A 36 17.28 -4.85 2.49
N ARG A 37 17.47 -4.41 3.73
CA ARG A 37 17.35 -2.99 4.10
C ARG A 37 18.27 -2.14 3.21
N SER A 38 17.66 -1.14 2.56
CA SER A 38 18.34 -0.08 1.82
C SER A 38 17.89 1.29 2.30
N PRO A 39 18.69 2.35 2.15
CA PRO A 39 18.21 3.71 2.35
C PRO A 39 17.02 3.98 1.43
N GLY A 40 15.94 4.51 2.00
CA GLY A 40 14.73 4.89 1.27
C GLY A 40 14.19 6.22 1.78
N THR A 41 13.05 6.64 1.24
CA THR A 41 12.35 7.82 1.72
C THR A 41 11.60 7.48 3.02
N PRO A 42 11.95 8.07 4.17
CA PRO A 42 11.51 7.60 5.49
C PRO A 42 10.00 7.50 5.66
N VAL A 43 9.24 8.46 5.14
CA VAL A 43 7.78 8.51 5.30
C VAL A 43 7.03 7.35 4.65
N PHE A 44 7.62 6.66 3.67
CA PHE A 44 7.04 5.49 3.00
C PHE A 44 7.58 4.16 3.57
N THR A 45 8.45 4.20 4.56
CA THR A 45 9.12 3.01 5.10
C THR A 45 8.16 2.24 6.01
N ALA A 46 8.00 0.94 5.77
CA ALA A 46 7.15 0.09 6.58
C ALA A 46 7.80 -0.22 7.95
N PRO A 47 7.01 -0.50 9.01
CA PRO A 47 7.53 -0.74 10.36
C PRO A 47 8.61 -1.83 10.45
N GLU A 48 8.45 -2.92 9.71
CA GLU A 48 9.40 -4.03 9.66
C GLU A 48 10.75 -3.63 9.05
N CYS A 49 10.75 -2.69 8.09
CA CYS A 49 11.96 -2.16 7.49
C CYS A 49 12.80 -1.38 8.51
N CYS A 50 12.16 -0.80 9.54
CA CYS A 50 12.82 -0.08 10.65
C CYS A 50 13.48 -1.04 11.66
N GLN A 51 13.07 -2.30 11.73
CA GLN A 51 13.50 -3.25 12.76
C GLN A 51 14.45 -4.34 12.23
N GLY A 52 14.30 -4.78 10.97
CA GLY A 52 15.06 -5.91 10.40
C GLY A 52 16.12 -5.54 9.37
N LEU A 53 17.04 -6.49 9.11
CA LEU A 53 17.97 -6.45 7.96
C LEU A 53 17.32 -6.92 6.66
N THR A 54 16.25 -7.71 6.77
CA THR A 54 15.48 -8.26 5.65
C THR A 54 13.99 -8.12 5.93
N TYR A 55 13.19 -7.99 4.88
CA TYR A 55 11.74 -7.80 4.96
C TYR A 55 11.04 -8.31 3.68
N HIS A 56 9.71 -8.46 3.75
CA HIS A 56 8.86 -8.82 2.63
C HIS A 56 8.55 -7.58 1.77
N GLY A 57 9.06 -7.54 0.54
CA GLY A 57 8.91 -6.41 -0.39
C GLY A 57 7.45 -6.12 -0.73
N ARG A 58 6.65 -7.16 -0.98
CA ARG A 58 5.21 -7.04 -1.30
C ARG A 58 4.41 -6.43 -0.14
N ALA A 59 4.75 -6.79 1.10
CA ALA A 59 4.13 -6.19 2.28
C ALA A 59 4.54 -4.72 2.44
N ALA A 60 5.82 -4.41 2.22
CA ALA A 60 6.34 -3.04 2.27
C ALA A 60 5.73 -2.14 1.18
N ASP A 61 5.53 -2.66 -0.04
CA ASP A 61 4.85 -1.94 -1.13
C ASP A 61 3.40 -1.61 -0.75
N THR A 62 2.71 -2.55 -0.10
CA THR A 62 1.32 -2.33 0.31
C THR A 62 1.22 -1.23 1.38
N TRP A 63 2.18 -1.16 2.30
CA TRP A 63 2.30 -0.05 3.24
C TRP A 63 2.55 1.29 2.52
N ALA A 64 3.49 1.31 1.58
CA ALA A 64 3.83 2.52 0.82
C ALA A 64 2.63 3.06 0.01
N ILE A 65 1.80 2.16 -0.53
CA ILE A 65 0.51 2.52 -1.16
C ILE A 65 -0.43 3.18 -0.14
N GLY A 66 -0.54 2.62 1.07
CA GLY A 66 -1.34 3.21 2.15
C GLY A 66 -0.90 4.62 2.53
N VAL A 67 0.40 4.85 2.68
CA VAL A 67 0.97 6.18 2.94
C VAL A 67 0.66 7.13 1.79
N THR A 68 0.82 6.67 0.54
CA THR A 68 0.51 7.45 -0.66
C THR A 68 -0.96 7.86 -0.69
N LEU A 69 -1.88 6.92 -0.43
CA LEU A 69 -3.31 7.18 -0.40
C LEU A 69 -3.68 8.18 0.70
N TYR A 70 -3.15 8.00 1.90
CA TYR A 70 -3.36 8.93 3.01
C TYR A 70 -2.92 10.34 2.61
N CYS A 71 -1.75 10.48 1.96
CA CYS A 71 -1.27 11.77 1.46
C CYS A 71 -2.15 12.34 0.34
N MET A 72 -2.67 11.52 -0.56
CA MET A 72 -3.59 11.99 -1.61
C MET A 72 -4.91 12.50 -1.03
N ILE A 73 -5.44 11.84 0.01
CA ILE A 73 -6.72 12.22 0.64
C ILE A 73 -6.59 13.41 1.57
N LEU A 74 -5.55 13.42 2.42
CA LEU A 74 -5.43 14.37 3.53
C LEU A 74 -4.35 15.45 3.30
N GLY A 75 -3.53 15.31 2.27
CA GLY A 75 -2.49 16.28 1.92
C GLY A 75 -1.27 16.29 2.85
N GLN A 76 -1.13 15.28 3.71
CA GLN A 76 -0.05 15.15 4.70
C GLN A 76 0.33 13.68 4.89
N TYR A 77 1.46 13.41 5.54
CA TYR A 77 1.90 12.04 5.84
C TYR A 77 1.37 11.56 7.20
N PRO A 78 1.01 10.28 7.35
CA PRO A 78 0.40 9.77 8.59
C PRO A 78 1.36 9.74 9.79
N PHE A 79 2.66 9.62 9.56
CA PHE A 79 3.66 9.40 10.62
C PHE A 79 4.86 10.35 10.56
N LEU A 80 4.69 11.54 9.96
CA LEU A 80 5.78 12.52 9.87
C LEU A 80 6.14 13.10 11.26
N GLY A 81 7.42 13.08 11.59
CA GLY A 81 7.99 13.78 12.75
C GLY A 81 8.89 14.94 12.35
N ASP A 82 9.29 15.75 13.32
CA ASP A 82 10.21 16.89 13.11
C ASP A 82 11.64 16.40 12.79
N THR A 83 11.96 15.17 13.21
CA THR A 83 13.23 14.51 12.92
C THR A 83 13.02 13.16 12.25
N LEU A 84 14.08 12.65 11.62
CA LEU A 84 14.10 11.30 11.07
C LEU A 84 13.82 10.24 12.15
N GLN A 85 14.41 10.41 13.33
CA GLN A 85 14.22 9.49 14.46
C GLN A 85 12.76 9.49 14.94
N GLU A 86 12.15 10.66 15.05
CA GLU A 86 10.74 10.79 15.41
C GLU A 86 9.82 10.20 14.34
N THR A 87 10.15 10.37 13.07
CA THR A 87 9.38 9.77 11.95
C THR A 87 9.38 8.25 12.06
N TYR A 88 10.54 7.62 12.28
CA TYR A 88 10.59 6.17 12.48
C TYR A 88 9.90 5.70 13.75
N ASP A 89 10.00 6.46 14.84
CA ASP A 89 9.30 6.16 16.09
C ASP A 89 7.78 6.17 15.88
N LYS A 90 7.23 7.18 15.19
CA LYS A 90 5.81 7.24 14.83
C LYS A 90 5.38 6.08 13.93
N ILE A 91 6.18 5.77 12.89
CA ILE A 91 5.93 4.63 11.99
C ILE A 91 5.81 3.33 12.78
N VAL A 92 6.63 3.11 13.79
CA VAL A 92 6.62 1.86 14.57
C VAL A 92 5.57 1.89 15.68
N ASN A 93 5.42 2.99 16.42
CA ASN A 93 4.70 3.00 17.69
C ASN A 93 3.34 3.74 17.68
N ASN A 94 3.15 4.76 16.85
CA ASN A 94 1.94 5.58 16.92
C ASN A 94 0.75 4.95 16.17
N PRO A 95 -0.50 5.07 16.68
CA PRO A 95 -1.67 4.67 15.91
C PRO A 95 -1.83 5.55 14.66
N LEU A 96 -2.59 5.05 13.68
CA LEU A 96 -3.02 5.85 12.54
C LEU A 96 -4.07 6.86 13.00
N GLU A 97 -3.85 8.14 12.74
CA GLU A 97 -4.82 9.20 13.04
C GLU A 97 -5.63 9.54 11.80
N ILE A 98 -6.97 9.46 11.87
CA ILE A 98 -7.86 9.80 10.75
C ILE A 98 -8.96 10.75 11.26
N PRO A 99 -9.30 11.83 10.52
CA PRO A 99 -10.40 12.72 10.88
C PRO A 99 -11.78 12.02 10.84
N ASP A 100 -12.69 12.39 11.75
CA ASP A 100 -14.01 11.77 11.92
C ASP A 100 -14.93 11.78 10.67
N ALA A 101 -14.67 12.66 9.70
CA ALA A 101 -15.54 12.88 8.54
C ALA A 101 -15.12 12.12 7.26
N ILE A 102 -14.37 11.03 7.38
CA ILE A 102 -13.94 10.22 6.24
C ILE A 102 -15.01 9.19 5.82
N ASN A 103 -15.01 8.80 4.55
CA ASN A 103 -15.83 7.68 4.07
C ASN A 103 -15.47 6.38 4.83
N PRO A 104 -16.44 5.67 5.44
CA PRO A 104 -16.17 4.44 6.18
C PRO A 104 -15.45 3.34 5.38
N GLN A 105 -15.73 3.23 4.07
CA GLN A 105 -15.04 2.24 3.22
C GLN A 105 -13.59 2.62 2.95
N LEU A 106 -13.31 3.92 2.84
CA LEU A 106 -11.94 4.43 2.72
C LEU A 106 -11.17 4.24 4.03
N LEU A 107 -11.84 4.45 5.17
CA LEU A 107 -11.25 4.22 6.49
C LEU A 107 -10.81 2.76 6.65
N ASP A 108 -11.73 1.82 6.46
CA ASP A 108 -11.46 0.37 6.52
C ASP A 108 -10.29 -0.01 5.60
N PHE A 109 -10.29 0.54 4.38
CA PHE A 109 -9.24 0.29 3.43
C PHE A 109 -7.88 0.86 3.86
N LEU A 110 -7.83 2.10 4.38
CA LEU A 110 -6.61 2.71 4.92
C LEU A 110 -6.06 1.94 6.13
N GLU A 111 -6.93 1.52 7.05
CA GLU A 111 -6.55 0.74 8.23
C GLU A 111 -5.95 -0.61 7.83
N GLY A 112 -6.51 -1.27 6.80
CA GLY A 112 -5.96 -2.52 6.29
C GLY A 112 -4.60 -2.35 5.60
N LEU A 113 -4.40 -1.28 4.82
CA LEU A 113 -3.11 -0.98 4.17
C LEU A 113 -2.02 -0.57 5.18
N LEU A 114 -2.37 0.24 6.17
CA LEU A 114 -1.47 0.78 7.18
C LEU A 114 -1.47 -0.04 8.48
N CYS A 115 -1.87 -1.31 8.39
CA CYS A 115 -1.72 -2.22 9.50
C CYS A 115 -0.23 -2.51 9.75
N LYS A 116 0.20 -2.30 10.99
CA LYS A 116 1.59 -2.52 11.41
C LYS A 116 1.94 -4.00 11.59
N GLY A 117 0.93 -4.85 11.77
CA GLY A 117 1.10 -6.29 11.91
C GLY A 117 1.39 -6.98 10.57
N ILE A 118 2.18 -8.06 10.63
CA ILE A 118 2.48 -8.96 9.50
C ILE A 118 2.25 -10.43 9.92
N VAL A 119 1.76 -10.65 11.14
CA VAL A 119 1.32 -11.95 11.66
C VAL A 119 0.11 -11.71 12.57
N ASP A 120 -1.00 -12.37 12.23
CA ASP A 120 -2.28 -12.58 12.95
C ASP A 120 -2.32 -12.09 14.43
N PRO A 121 -3.34 -11.30 14.84
CA PRO A 121 -4.64 -11.13 14.17
C PRO A 121 -4.80 -9.95 13.23
N GLY A 122 -3.70 -9.32 12.79
CA GLY A 122 -3.72 -8.14 11.93
C GLY A 122 -2.72 -8.21 10.79
N ASP A 123 -2.84 -9.21 9.92
CA ASP A 123 -2.06 -9.25 8.69
C ASP A 123 -2.43 -8.03 7.84
N ARG A 124 -1.42 -7.20 7.53
CA ARG A 124 -1.54 -6.13 6.54
C ARG A 124 -2.22 -6.65 5.29
N MET A 125 -3.19 -5.89 4.78
CA MET A 125 -3.94 -6.24 3.58
C MET A 125 -2.97 -6.58 2.45
N SER A 126 -3.18 -7.71 1.77
CA SER A 126 -2.37 -8.06 0.59
C SER A 126 -2.74 -7.17 -0.60
N LEU A 127 -1.83 -7.02 -1.57
CA LEU A 127 -2.12 -6.25 -2.78
C LEU A 127 -3.30 -6.82 -3.58
N GLN A 128 -3.47 -8.15 -3.61
CA GLN A 128 -4.61 -8.82 -4.24
C GLN A 128 -5.92 -8.49 -3.52
N SER A 129 -5.92 -8.52 -2.18
CA SER A 129 -7.08 -8.11 -1.38
C SER A 129 -7.40 -6.64 -1.59
N ALA A 130 -6.37 -5.79 -1.72
CA ALA A 130 -6.55 -4.37 -1.96
C ALA A 130 -7.20 -4.08 -3.32
N ALA A 131 -6.80 -4.80 -4.37
CA ALA A 131 -7.42 -4.69 -5.69
C ALA A 131 -8.91 -5.07 -5.72
N GLN A 132 -9.35 -5.92 -4.79
CA GLN A 132 -10.72 -6.41 -4.67
C GLN A 132 -11.57 -5.63 -3.65
N ASN A 133 -10.97 -4.70 -2.90
CA ASN A 133 -11.69 -3.94 -1.87
C ASN A 133 -12.83 -3.10 -2.47
N SER A 134 -13.95 -3.01 -1.76
CA SER A 134 -15.16 -2.33 -2.24
C SER A 134 -14.94 -0.86 -2.57
N TRP A 135 -14.07 -0.17 -1.81
CA TRP A 135 -13.71 1.21 -2.07
C TRP A 135 -12.92 1.36 -3.37
N VAL A 136 -12.01 0.43 -3.65
CA VAL A 136 -11.15 0.45 -4.85
C VAL A 136 -11.94 0.09 -6.11
N VAL A 137 -12.79 -0.93 -6.03
CA VAL A 137 -13.63 -1.39 -7.14
C VAL A 137 -14.69 -0.34 -7.47
N GLY A 138 -15.45 0.12 -6.46
CA GLY A 138 -16.51 1.10 -6.62
C GLY A 138 -17.43 0.82 -7.81
N GLU A 139 -17.85 1.88 -8.50
CA GLU A 139 -18.65 1.77 -9.74
C GLU A 139 -17.80 1.52 -11.00
N GLU A 140 -16.48 1.72 -10.93
CA GLU A 140 -15.57 1.53 -12.06
C GLU A 140 -15.29 0.04 -12.36
N GLY A 141 -15.64 -0.85 -11.43
CA GLY A 141 -15.42 -2.28 -11.58
C GLY A 141 -14.00 -2.72 -11.19
N PRO A 142 -13.60 -3.96 -11.53
CA PRO A 142 -12.32 -4.51 -11.09
C PRO A 142 -11.13 -3.65 -11.55
N VAL A 143 -10.04 -3.66 -10.78
CA VAL A 143 -8.79 -3.05 -11.22
C VAL A 143 -8.35 -3.75 -12.51
N PRO A 144 -7.95 -3.02 -13.57
CA PRO A 144 -7.46 -3.63 -14.79
C PRO A 144 -6.30 -4.59 -14.51
N GLU A 145 -6.10 -5.61 -15.33
CA GLU A 145 -4.90 -6.45 -15.28
C GLU A 145 -4.05 -6.16 -16.51
N TYR A 146 -2.78 -5.78 -16.31
CA TYR A 146 -1.83 -5.68 -17.42
C TYR A 146 -1.22 -7.05 -17.70
N TRP A 147 -1.40 -7.54 -18.92
CA TRP A 147 -0.80 -8.78 -19.36
C TRP A 147 0.58 -8.54 -19.98
N CYS A 148 1.64 -9.14 -19.45
CA CYS A 148 2.93 -9.12 -20.13
C CYS A 148 2.86 -9.98 -21.40
N ARG A 149 3.07 -9.37 -22.57
CA ARG A 149 3.26 -10.13 -23.82
C ARG A 149 4.57 -10.92 -23.86
N CYS A 150 5.47 -10.70 -22.90
CA CYS A 150 6.70 -11.49 -22.75
C CYS A 150 6.44 -12.97 -22.41
N GLY A 151 5.21 -13.32 -22.00
CA GLY A 151 4.81 -14.66 -21.54
C GLY A 151 4.13 -15.57 -22.56
N PHE A 152 4.25 -15.37 -23.87
CA PHE A 152 3.75 -16.33 -24.88
C PHE A 152 4.55 -17.67 -24.90
N GLY A 153 5.23 -18.02 -23.81
CA GLY A 153 6.17 -19.14 -23.72
C GLY A 153 6.35 -19.78 -22.33
N ARG A 154 5.40 -19.65 -21.40
CA ARG A 154 5.33 -20.52 -20.20
C ARG A 154 3.96 -21.18 -20.04
N ARG A 155 3.48 -21.82 -21.11
CA ARG A 155 2.45 -22.87 -21.04
C ARG A 155 2.91 -24.08 -21.85
N GLU A 156 3.72 -24.91 -21.21
CA GLU A 156 3.85 -26.35 -21.47
C GLU A 156 3.85 -26.95 -20.06
N ASN A 157 2.93 -27.80 -19.58
CA ASN A 157 2.01 -28.71 -20.22
C ASN A 157 0.76 -28.88 -19.34
N HIS A 158 -0.43 -28.67 -19.89
CA HIS A 158 -1.59 -29.48 -19.48
C HIS A 158 -1.56 -30.72 -20.37
N VAL A 159 -0.99 -31.81 -19.85
CA VAL A 159 -1.18 -33.14 -20.43
C VAL A 159 -2.58 -33.61 -20.00
N GLN A 160 -3.38 -33.97 -20.99
CA GLN A 160 -4.60 -34.78 -20.83
C GLN A 160 -4.28 -36.17 -20.31
#